data_AF-A0A354B879-F1
#
_entry.id   AF-A0A354B879-F1
#
_cell.length_a   1.000
_cell.length_b   1.000
_cell.length_c   1.000
_cell.angle_alpha   90.00
_cell.angle_beta   90.00
_cell.angle_gamma   90.00
#
_symmetry.space_group_name_H-M   'P 1'
#
loop_
_entity.id
_entity.type
_entity.pdbx_description
1 polymer ?
#
loop_
_entity_poly.entity_id
_entity_poly.type
_entity_poly.pdbx_seq_one_letter_code
_entity_poly.pdbx_strand_id
1 'polypeptide(L)'
;ANKRTHLESRLFGRVLADDVTLADGTVYERGLMIGDDELEALRDDEAVNRVRVLSPLTDDSAFGIASASYGMSLATGGNIELGEAVGVIAAQSIGEPGTQLTMRTFHTGGVAGAQDIAGGLPRVVELFEARTPKGKATLART
;
A
#
# COMPACT_ATOMS: atom_id res chain seq x y z
N ALA A 1 -15.37 -15.03 -1.75
CA ALA A 1 -14.94 -14.11 -0.68
C ALA A 1 -13.56 -14.45 -0.09
N ASN A 2 -12.86 -15.49 -0.54
CA ASN A 2 -11.48 -15.83 -0.10
C ASN A 2 -10.56 -15.92 -1.32
N LYS A 3 -10.36 -14.78 -2.01
CA LYS A 3 -9.39 -14.73 -3.10
C LYS A 3 -8.14 -14.07 -2.51
N ARG A 4 -7.06 -14.84 -2.39
CA ARG A 4 -5.70 -14.46 -1.91
C ARG A 4 -5.03 -13.39 -2.80
N THR A 5 -5.81 -12.56 -3.47
CA THR A 5 -5.48 -11.70 -4.62
C THR A 5 -4.77 -10.40 -4.21
N HIS A 6 -4.36 -10.26 -2.96
CA HIS A 6 -3.68 -9.04 -2.48
C HIS A 6 -2.38 -9.31 -1.74
N LEU A 7 -1.92 -10.57 -1.64
CA LEU A 7 -0.59 -10.85 -1.10
C LEU A 7 0.48 -10.33 -2.06
N GLU A 8 0.34 -10.63 -3.35
CA GLU A 8 1.27 -10.26 -4.43
C GLU A 8 1.59 -8.75 -4.49
N SER A 9 0.58 -7.89 -4.31
CA SER A 9 0.76 -6.44 -4.48
C SER A 9 1.10 -5.69 -3.20
N ARG A 10 1.01 -6.34 -2.02
CA ARG A 10 1.13 -5.66 -0.73
C ARG A 10 2.31 -6.11 0.12
N LEU A 11 2.80 -7.34 -0.08
CA LEU A 11 3.86 -7.92 0.75
C LEU A 11 5.26 -7.68 0.21
N PHE A 12 5.42 -7.56 -1.11
CA PHE A 12 6.72 -7.34 -1.72
C PHE A 12 7.44 -6.13 -1.09
N GLY A 13 8.70 -6.34 -0.71
CA GLY A 13 9.55 -5.32 -0.11
C GLY A 13 9.20 -4.95 1.34
N ARG A 14 8.29 -5.67 1.99
CA ARG A 14 7.95 -5.48 3.41
C ARG A 14 8.78 -6.39 4.31
N VAL A 15 8.87 -6.01 5.58
CA VAL A 15 9.59 -6.76 6.62
C VAL A 15 8.60 -7.48 7.52
N LEU A 16 8.84 -8.75 7.82
CA LEU A 16 8.00 -9.56 8.70
C LEU A 16 7.99 -9.02 10.14
N ALA A 17 6.80 -8.87 10.71
CA ALA A 17 6.62 -8.41 12.09
C ALA A 17 6.64 -9.57 13.10
N ASP A 18 6.18 -10.75 12.68
CA ASP A 18 6.11 -11.98 13.47
C ASP A 18 6.71 -13.12 12.64
N ASP A 19 7.18 -14.18 13.30
CA ASP A 19 7.64 -15.39 12.62
C ASP A 19 6.48 -16.05 11.85
N VAL A 20 6.77 -16.56 10.66
CA VAL A 20 5.79 -17.26 9.81
C VAL A 20 6.27 -18.67 9.53
N THR A 21 5.48 -19.65 9.90
CA THR A 21 5.73 -21.06 9.60
C THR A 21 4.87 -21.50 8.42
N LEU A 22 5.53 -22.05 7.39
CA LEU A 22 4.91 -22.64 6.23
C LEU A 22 4.43 -24.08 6.53
N ALA A 23 3.57 -24.62 5.65
CA ALA A 23 3.02 -25.96 5.76
C ALA A 23 4.08 -27.07 5.63
N ASP A 24 5.18 -26.78 4.93
CA ASP A 24 6.34 -27.69 4.79
C ASP A 24 7.26 -27.71 6.03
N GLY A 25 6.99 -26.84 7.02
CA GLY A 25 7.79 -26.69 8.24
C GLY A 25 8.89 -25.64 8.15
N THR A 26 9.07 -24.97 7.01
CA THR A 26 10.00 -23.84 6.86
C THR A 26 9.53 -22.66 7.71
N VAL A 27 10.45 -22.04 8.45
CA VAL A 27 10.16 -20.88 9.30
C VAL A 27 10.87 -19.66 8.73
N TYR A 28 10.11 -18.63 8.40
CA TYR A 28 10.61 -17.30 8.14
C TYR A 28 10.59 -16.49 9.42
N GLU A 29 11.77 -16.06 9.85
CA GLU A 29 11.94 -15.32 11.09
C GLU A 29 11.46 -13.87 10.95
N ARG A 30 11.00 -13.31 12.07
CA ARG A 30 10.73 -11.89 12.24
C ARG A 30 11.94 -11.07 11.78
N GLY A 31 11.67 -9.99 11.05
CA GLY A 31 12.71 -9.11 10.51
C GLY A 31 13.21 -9.49 9.12
N LEU A 32 12.78 -10.64 8.57
CA LEU A 32 13.05 -10.99 7.19
C LEU A 32 12.34 -10.02 6.23
N MET A 33 13.08 -9.51 5.24
CA MET A 33 12.51 -8.76 4.12
C MET A 33 11.97 -9.73 3.07
N ILE A 34 10.74 -9.49 2.62
CA ILE A 34 10.07 -10.31 1.63
C ILE A 34 10.52 -9.88 0.23
N GLY A 35 11.29 -10.73 -0.45
CA GLY A 35 11.60 -10.63 -1.88
C GLY A 35 10.59 -11.40 -2.73
N ASP A 36 10.95 -11.66 -3.99
CA ASP A 36 10.09 -12.43 -4.90
C ASP A 36 9.93 -13.89 -4.46
N ASP A 37 11.02 -14.56 -4.08
CA ASP A 37 11.01 -15.98 -3.70
C ASP A 37 10.18 -16.22 -2.44
N GLU A 38 10.36 -15.39 -1.41
CA GLU A 38 9.58 -15.51 -0.17
C GLU A 38 8.10 -15.17 -0.41
N LEU A 39 7.83 -14.21 -1.30
CA LEU A 39 6.47 -13.82 -1.66
C LEU A 39 5.72 -14.97 -2.36
N GLU A 40 6.38 -15.66 -3.30
CA GLU A 40 5.79 -16.82 -3.98
C GLU A 40 5.51 -17.95 -3.01
N ALA A 41 6.46 -18.26 -2.13
CA ALA A 41 6.28 -19.28 -1.09
C ALA A 41 5.10 -18.93 -0.16
N LEU A 42 5.04 -17.70 0.34
CA LEU A 42 3.94 -17.23 1.23
C LEU A 42 2.58 -17.16 0.53
N ARG A 43 2.55 -16.95 -0.79
CA ARG A 43 1.33 -16.89 -1.61
C ARG A 43 0.73 -18.28 -1.79
N ASP A 44 1.57 -19.24 -2.13
CA ASP A 44 1.15 -20.58 -2.54
C ASP A 44 0.91 -21.51 -1.34
N ASP A 45 1.43 -21.16 -0.17
CA ASP A 45 1.25 -21.93 1.05
C ASP A 45 -0.20 -21.97 1.55
N GLU A 46 -0.75 -23.16 1.81
CA GLU A 46 -2.12 -23.35 2.26
C GLU A 46 -2.35 -22.92 3.72
N ALA A 47 -1.33 -23.00 4.58
CA ALA A 47 -1.41 -22.63 5.99
C ALA A 47 -1.38 -21.10 6.19
N VAL A 48 -0.72 -20.36 5.28
CA VAL A 48 -0.64 -18.90 5.36
C VAL A 48 -1.88 -18.23 4.75
N ASN A 49 -2.71 -17.65 5.61
CA ASN A 49 -3.88 -16.85 5.18
C ASN A 49 -3.74 -15.36 5.50
N ARG A 50 -2.82 -15.00 6.40
CA ARG A 50 -2.54 -13.62 6.78
C ARG A 50 -1.09 -13.54 7.25
N VAL A 51 -0.41 -12.49 6.80
CA VAL A 51 0.96 -12.17 7.22
C VAL A 51 0.94 -10.82 7.92
N ARG A 52 1.69 -10.70 9.01
CA ARG A 52 1.92 -9.43 9.70
C ARG A 52 3.28 -8.87 9.28
N VAL A 53 3.27 -7.61 8.88
CA VAL A 53 4.46 -6.89 8.43
C VAL A 53 4.60 -5.60 9.18
N LEU A 54 5.84 -5.12 9.28
CA LEU A 54 6.13 -3.77 9.74
C LEU A 54 5.66 -2.75 8.69
N SER A 55 5.20 -1.60 9.16
CA SER A 55 4.55 -0.60 8.31
C SER A 55 4.79 0.81 8.84
N PRO A 56 4.91 1.83 7.96
CA PRO A 56 4.97 3.23 8.38
C PRO A 56 3.73 3.68 9.18
N LEU A 57 2.61 2.96 9.06
CA LEU A 57 1.36 3.28 9.77
C LEU A 57 1.40 2.95 11.27
N THR A 58 2.32 2.09 11.69
CA THR A 58 2.43 1.60 13.07
C THR A 58 3.81 1.85 13.68
N ASP A 59 4.63 2.67 13.01
CA ASP A 59 5.96 3.03 13.47
C ASP A 59 5.88 4.00 14.66
N ASP A 60 6.78 3.86 15.63
CA ASP A 60 6.83 4.63 16.87
C ASP A 60 7.94 5.70 16.88
N SER A 61 8.64 5.90 15.76
CA SER A 61 9.67 6.94 15.63
C SER A 61 9.06 8.33 15.80
N ALA A 62 9.70 9.16 16.63
CA ALA A 62 9.22 10.53 16.88
C ALA A 62 9.24 11.42 15.63
N PHE A 63 10.23 11.22 14.75
CA PHE A 63 10.35 11.93 13.47
C PHE A 63 10.88 10.98 12.40
N GLY A 64 10.21 10.95 11.25
CA GLY A 64 10.53 10.02 10.17
C GLY A 64 9.92 8.65 10.44
N ILE A 65 10.56 7.61 9.89
CA ILE A 65 10.12 6.21 9.97
C ILE A 65 11.36 5.33 10.09
N ALA A 66 11.27 4.20 10.80
CA ALA A 66 12.36 3.26 10.86
C ALA A 66 12.57 2.55 9.51
N SER A 67 13.83 2.20 9.21
CA SER A 67 14.19 1.47 7.98
C SER A 67 13.39 0.17 7.83
N ALA A 68 13.23 -0.60 8.91
CA ALA A 68 12.45 -1.83 8.91
C ALA A 68 10.95 -1.62 8.63
N SER A 69 10.37 -0.52 9.14
CA SER A 69 8.95 -0.19 8.90
C SER A 69 8.69 0.31 7.49
N TYR A 70 9.66 0.99 6.88
CA TYR A 70 9.59 1.34 5.47
C TYR A 70 9.76 0.10 4.58
N GLY A 71 10.84 -0.67 4.82
CA GLY A 71 11.22 -1.85 4.07
C GLY A 71 12.18 -1.53 2.92
N MET A 72 11.84 -2.02 1.74
CA MET A 72 12.69 -1.95 0.55
C MET A 72 12.62 -0.58 -0.14
N SER A 73 13.77 -0.07 -0.59
CA SER A 73 13.80 1.05 -1.54
C SER A 73 13.45 0.54 -2.93
N LEU A 74 12.35 1.03 -3.49
CA LEU A 74 11.91 0.68 -4.85
C LEU A 74 12.84 1.23 -5.94
N ALA A 75 13.73 2.16 -5.60
CA ALA A 75 14.72 2.69 -6.53
C ALA A 75 15.95 1.78 -6.70
N THR A 76 16.36 1.10 -5.61
CA THR A 76 17.57 0.27 -5.59
C THR A 76 17.27 -1.23 -5.54
N GLY A 77 16.07 -1.63 -5.12
CA GLY A 77 15.69 -3.02 -4.88
C GLY A 77 16.26 -3.61 -3.59
N GLY A 78 16.98 -2.82 -2.79
CA GLY A 78 17.56 -3.24 -1.52
C GLY A 78 16.88 -2.59 -0.31
N ASN A 79 17.46 -2.78 0.88
CA ASN A 79 17.02 -2.07 2.08
C ASN A 79 17.10 -0.56 1.89
N ILE A 80 16.18 0.17 2.53
CA ILE A 80 16.23 1.63 2.55
C ILE A 80 17.43 2.13 3.36
N GLU A 81 18.13 3.12 2.81
CA GLU A 81 19.28 3.76 3.45
C GLU A 81 18.83 4.87 4.40
N LEU A 82 19.58 5.03 5.50
CA LEU A 82 19.31 6.08 6.47
C LEU A 82 19.54 7.46 5.83
N GLY A 83 18.54 8.35 6.00
CA GLY A 83 18.58 9.71 5.45
C GLY A 83 17.92 9.87 4.08
N GLU A 84 17.39 8.80 3.49
CA GLU A 84 16.63 8.91 2.24
C GLU A 84 15.33 9.72 2.45
N ALA A 85 15.04 10.63 1.51
CA ALA A 85 13.91 11.55 1.60
C ALA A 85 12.57 10.89 1.18
N VAL A 86 12.23 9.78 1.83
CA VAL A 86 11.05 8.92 1.52
C VAL A 86 9.72 9.68 1.48
N GLY A 87 9.55 10.73 2.29
CA GLY A 87 8.35 11.58 2.27
C GLY A 87 8.22 12.41 0.99
N VAL A 88 9.33 12.94 0.47
CA VAL A 88 9.37 13.70 -0.79
C VAL A 88 9.12 12.76 -1.97
N ILE A 89 9.74 11.58 -1.95
CA ILE A 89 9.56 10.54 -2.97
C ILE A 89 8.07 10.14 -3.02
N ALA A 90 7.47 9.81 -1.88
CA ALA A 90 6.05 9.46 -1.80
C ALA A 90 5.13 10.59 -2.32
N ALA A 91 5.41 11.84 -1.96
CA ALA A 91 4.63 12.99 -2.42
C ALA A 91 4.69 13.13 -3.95
N GLN A 92 5.85 12.97 -4.56
CA GLN A 92 6.02 13.05 -6.02
C GLN A 92 5.35 11.87 -6.72
N SER A 93 5.53 10.64 -6.23
CA SER A 93 4.93 9.44 -6.82
C SER A 93 3.40 9.49 -6.83
N ILE A 94 2.78 10.17 -5.87
CA ILE A 94 1.33 10.41 -5.85
C ILE A 94 0.95 11.62 -6.71
N GLY A 95 1.74 12.70 -6.64
CA GLY A 95 1.43 13.97 -7.29
C GLY A 95 1.56 13.95 -8.82
N GLU A 96 2.58 13.31 -9.37
CA GLU A 96 2.83 13.29 -10.83
C GLU A 96 1.69 12.63 -11.61
N PRO A 97 1.19 11.43 -11.26
CA PRO A 97 0.00 10.85 -11.89
C PRO A 97 -1.26 11.71 -11.70
N GLY A 98 -1.33 12.51 -10.63
CA GLY A 98 -2.44 13.44 -10.37
C GLY A 98 -2.66 14.43 -11.52
N THR A 99 -1.59 14.86 -12.20
CA THR A 99 -1.67 15.70 -13.40
C THR A 99 -2.29 14.98 -14.60
N GLN A 100 -2.10 13.66 -14.70
CA GLN A 100 -2.72 12.85 -15.75
C GLN A 100 -4.22 12.66 -15.50
N LEU A 101 -4.61 12.55 -14.22
CA LEU A 101 -6.02 12.42 -13.82
C LEU A 101 -6.83 13.70 -14.13
N THR A 102 -6.22 14.88 -14.12
CA THR A 102 -6.89 16.14 -14.50
C THR A 102 -6.99 16.32 -16.01
N MET A 103 -5.97 15.91 -16.77
CA MET A 103 -5.97 16.05 -18.23
C MET A 103 -7.00 15.14 -18.94
N ARG A 104 -7.27 13.94 -18.39
CA ARG A 104 -8.31 13.04 -18.93
C ARG A 104 -9.72 13.58 -18.77
N THR A 105 -10.00 14.41 -17.75
CA THR A 105 -11.35 14.99 -17.55
C THR A 105 -11.74 16.06 -18.57
N PHE A 106 -10.79 16.71 -19.25
CA PHE A 106 -11.10 17.75 -20.24
C PHE A 106 -11.41 17.21 -21.64
N HIS A 107 -10.88 16.03 -22.03
CA HIS A 107 -11.07 15.47 -23.36
C HIS A 107 -12.36 14.65 -23.50
N THR A 108 -12.95 14.16 -22.40
CA THR A 108 -14.26 13.50 -22.37
C THR A 108 -15.40 14.50 -22.12
N GLY A 109 -15.22 15.74 -22.57
CA GLY A 109 -16.19 16.82 -22.39
C GLY A 109 -17.59 16.45 -22.89
N GLY A 110 -18.59 16.59 -22.01
CA GLY A 110 -19.94 16.94 -22.46
C GLY A 110 -21.04 15.87 -22.46
N VAL A 111 -20.86 14.68 -21.91
CA VAL A 111 -22.01 13.76 -21.74
C VAL A 111 -22.61 13.94 -20.35
N ALA A 112 -23.63 14.79 -20.26
CA ALA A 112 -24.57 14.82 -19.15
C ALA A 112 -25.27 13.46 -19.06
N GLY A 113 -24.68 12.51 -18.33
CA GLY A 113 -25.24 11.16 -18.23
C GLY A 113 -24.26 10.03 -17.89
N ALA A 114 -22.95 10.27 -17.83
CA ALA A 114 -22.03 9.25 -17.29
C ALA A 114 -22.18 9.22 -15.76
N GLN A 115 -22.91 8.22 -15.27
CA GLN A 115 -22.93 7.85 -13.86
C GLN A 115 -21.51 7.87 -13.28
N ASP A 116 -21.34 8.74 -12.28
CA ASP A 116 -20.44 8.55 -11.16
C ASP A 116 -18.94 8.33 -11.47
N ILE A 117 -18.30 9.31 -12.13
CA ILE A 117 -16.85 9.53 -11.97
C ILE A 117 -16.60 10.24 -10.62
N ALA A 118 -17.09 9.67 -9.53
CA ALA A 118 -16.57 9.90 -8.18
C ALA A 118 -15.49 8.83 -7.93
N GLY A 119 -14.21 9.08 -8.11
CA GLY A 119 -13.60 10.32 -8.57
C GLY A 119 -12.11 10.12 -8.83
N GLY A 120 -11.65 10.73 -9.91
CA GLY A 120 -10.22 10.92 -10.16
C GLY A 120 -9.62 11.87 -9.12
N LEU A 121 -8.99 12.97 -9.56
CA LEU A 121 -8.39 13.92 -8.62
C LEU A 121 -9.37 14.46 -7.54
N PRO A 122 -10.66 14.74 -7.82
CA PRO A 122 -11.58 15.21 -6.78
C PRO A 122 -11.72 14.26 -5.59
N ARG A 123 -11.68 12.93 -5.81
CA ARG A 123 -11.77 11.95 -4.72
C ARG A 123 -10.46 11.89 -3.93
N VAL A 124 -9.32 11.97 -4.61
CA VAL A 124 -8.00 12.04 -3.97
C VAL A 124 -7.93 13.24 -3.03
N VAL A 125 -8.35 14.42 -3.49
CA VAL A 125 -8.40 15.64 -2.66
C VAL A 125 -9.35 15.45 -1.47
N GLU A 126 -10.54 14.90 -1.69
CA GLU A 126 -11.50 14.66 -0.62
C GLU A 126 -10.95 13.74 0.49
N LEU A 127 -10.21 12.70 0.10
CA LEU A 127 -9.56 11.76 1.01
C LEU A 127 -8.40 12.40 1.78
N PHE A 128 -7.51 13.13 1.11
CA PHE A 128 -6.35 13.77 1.75
C PHE A 128 -6.74 14.94 2.68
N GLU A 129 -7.84 15.64 2.37
CA GLU A 129 -8.35 16.73 3.21
C GLU A 129 -9.45 16.30 4.20
N ALA A 130 -9.75 14.99 4.29
CA ALA A 130 -10.78 14.43 5.17
C ALA A 130 -12.15 15.13 5.06
N ARG A 131 -12.55 15.50 3.83
CA ARG A 131 -13.85 16.16 3.57
C ARG A 131 -15.00 15.13 3.63
N THR A 132 -16.23 15.63 3.83
CA THR A 132 -17.42 14.76 3.83
C THR A 132 -17.83 14.37 2.41
N PRO A 133 -17.99 13.07 2.09
CA PRO A 133 -18.42 12.62 0.77
C PRO A 133 -19.86 13.00 0.46
N LYS A 134 -20.10 13.33 -0.81
CA LYS A 134 -21.45 13.58 -1.34
C LYS A 134 -22.35 12.34 -1.23
N GLY A 135 -21.80 11.15 -1.48
CA GLY A 135 -22.46 9.85 -1.35
C GLY A 135 -22.12 9.12 -0.05
N LYS A 136 -22.14 9.81 1.10
CA LYS A 136 -21.77 9.20 2.39
C LYS A 136 -22.67 8.00 2.74
N ALA A 137 -22.06 6.92 3.17
CA ALA A 137 -22.77 5.75 3.71
C ALA A 137 -22.91 5.86 5.22
N THR A 138 -24.03 5.37 5.76
CA THR A 138 -24.22 5.26 7.22
C THR A 138 -23.48 4.04 7.72
N LEU A 139 -22.59 4.22 8.69
CA LEU A 139 -21.95 3.11 9.40
C LEU A 139 -22.87 2.61 10.51
N ALA A 140 -22.93 1.29 10.69
CA ALA A 140 -23.59 0.71 11.85
C ALA A 140 -22.83 1.13 13.12
N ARG A 141 -23.58 1.61 14.11
CA ARG A 141 -23.08 1.82 15.47
C ARG A 141 -23.13 0.45 16.15
N THR A 142 -22.13 -0.40 15.87
CA THR A 142 -21.84 -1.70 16.53
C THR A 142 -23.03 -2.44 17.15
#